data_AF-A0AA88SLF7-F1
#
_entry.id   AF-A0AA88SLF7-F1
#
_cell.length_a   1.000
_cell.length_b   1.000
_cell.length_c   1.000
_cell.angle_alpha   90.00
_cell.angle_beta   90.00
_cell.angle_gamma   90.00
#
_symmetry.space_group_name_H-M   'P 1'
#
loop_
_entity.id
_entity.type
_entity.pdbx_description
1 polymer ?
#
loop_
_entity_poly.entity_id
_entity_poly.type
_entity_poly.pdbx_seq_one_letter_code
_entity_poly.pdbx_strand_id
1 'polypeptide(L)'
;MARNEEKQQGRLNRLWLQKEREEGHLRDVHERRPKLATLNSASSVKKWIPSIKNEIEYYLQQSQLTHYPERKISEFKLHIEALEKEYKSFIRKLLKNPRRRDSHEDSSEWCGA
;
A
#
# COMPACT_ATOMS: atom_id res chain seq x y z
N MET A 1 -22.47 -36.53 3.71
CA MET A 1 -22.91 -35.20 4.19
C MET A 1 -21.68 -34.40 4.60
N ALA A 2 -21.10 -33.59 3.71
CA ALA A 2 -19.87 -32.82 3.96
C ALA A 2 -19.96 -31.34 3.52
N ARG A 3 -21.12 -30.91 2.98
CA ARG A 3 -21.26 -29.61 2.29
C ARG A 3 -21.60 -28.45 3.22
N ASN A 4 -22.09 -28.72 4.42
CA ASN A 4 -22.58 -27.69 5.35
C ASN A 4 -21.47 -27.24 6.33
N GLU A 5 -20.55 -28.14 6.67
CA GLU A 5 -19.42 -27.87 7.55
C GLU A 5 -18.39 -26.95 6.87
N GLU A 6 -18.08 -27.16 5.58
CA GLU A 6 -17.24 -26.23 4.78
C GLU A 6 -17.86 -24.82 4.70
N LYS A 7 -19.19 -24.72 4.60
CA LYS A 7 -19.89 -23.42 4.58
C LYS A 7 -19.81 -22.69 5.92
N GLN A 8 -19.84 -23.41 7.03
CA GLN A 8 -19.63 -22.82 8.36
C GLN A 8 -18.18 -22.37 8.53
N GLN A 9 -17.22 -23.15 8.06
CA GLN A 9 -15.79 -22.77 8.05
C GLN A 9 -15.54 -21.50 7.23
N GLY A 10 -16.20 -21.32 6.08
CA GLY A 10 -16.11 -20.08 5.30
C GLY A 10 -16.68 -18.85 6.02
N ARG A 11 -17.74 -19.00 6.84
CA ARG A 11 -18.30 -17.92 7.66
C ARG A 11 -17.39 -17.59 8.86
N LEU A 12 -16.84 -18.61 9.51
CA LEU A 12 -15.87 -18.46 10.59
C LEU A 12 -14.59 -17.76 10.11
N ASN A 13 -14.11 -18.11 8.92
CA ASN A 13 -12.95 -17.47 8.30
C ASN A 13 -13.22 -15.96 8.04
N ARG A 14 -14.41 -15.60 7.55
CA ARG A 14 -14.79 -14.18 7.40
C ARG A 14 -14.79 -13.40 8.71
N LEU A 15 -15.37 -13.97 9.78
CA LEU A 15 -15.42 -13.32 11.10
C LEU A 15 -14.02 -13.20 11.72
N TRP A 16 -13.17 -14.21 11.53
CA TRP A 16 -11.79 -14.18 11.99
C TRP A 16 -10.98 -13.12 11.26
N LEU A 17 -11.05 -13.06 9.93
CA LEU A 17 -10.39 -12.01 9.13
C LEU A 17 -10.88 -10.60 9.48
N GLN A 18 -12.16 -10.46 9.84
CA GLN A 18 -12.72 -9.19 10.31
C GLN A 18 -12.14 -8.80 11.68
N LYS A 19 -12.09 -9.73 12.63
CA LYS A 19 -11.52 -9.50 13.95
C LYS A 19 -10.03 -9.15 13.88
N GLU A 20 -9.25 -9.87 13.08
CA GLU A 20 -7.83 -9.58 12.85
C GLU A 20 -7.61 -8.21 12.18
N ARG A 21 -8.57 -7.74 11.38
CA ARG A 21 -8.58 -6.38 10.79
C ARG A 21 -8.89 -5.31 11.83
N GLU A 22 -9.87 -5.55 12.70
CA GLU A 22 -10.24 -4.66 13.81
C GLU A 22 -9.12 -4.54 14.86
N GLU A 23 -8.43 -5.64 15.14
CA GLU A 23 -7.27 -5.71 16.05
C GLU A 23 -5.97 -5.19 15.40
N GLY A 24 -6.00 -4.87 14.10
CA GLY A 24 -4.88 -4.25 13.38
C GLY A 24 -3.77 -5.20 12.96
N HIS A 25 -3.96 -6.51 13.15
CA HIS A 25 -3.05 -7.57 12.71
C HIS A 25 -3.09 -7.80 11.19
N LEU A 26 -4.25 -7.57 10.56
CA LEU A 26 -4.41 -7.58 9.11
C LEU A 26 -4.65 -6.18 8.56
N ARG A 27 -3.72 -5.70 7.73
CA ARG A 27 -3.92 -4.50 6.91
C ARG A 27 -4.60 -4.90 5.61
N ASP A 28 -5.62 -4.17 5.21
CA ASP A 28 -6.22 -4.33 3.89
C ASP A 28 -5.21 -4.00 2.80
N VAL A 29 -4.71 -5.04 2.14
CA VAL A 29 -3.84 -4.92 0.95
C VAL A 29 -4.54 -4.15 -0.19
N HIS A 30 -5.88 -4.07 -0.15
CA HIS A 30 -6.72 -3.51 -1.21
C HIS A 30 -7.50 -2.25 -0.82
N GLU A 31 -7.19 -1.60 0.31
CA GLU A 31 -7.77 -0.30 0.59
C GLU A 31 -7.32 0.70 -0.49
N ARG A 32 -8.29 1.21 -1.27
CA ARG A 32 -8.00 2.23 -2.29
C ARG A 32 -7.40 3.44 -1.59
N ARG A 33 -6.24 3.90 -2.09
CA ARG A 33 -5.57 5.08 -1.54
C ARG A 33 -6.54 6.27 -1.53
N PRO A 34 -6.68 6.99 -0.41
CA PRO A 34 -7.56 8.15 -0.34
C PRO A 34 -7.06 9.27 -1.26
N LYS A 35 -7.99 10.11 -1.75
CA LYS A 35 -7.65 11.27 -2.58
C LYS A 35 -6.71 12.19 -1.83
N LEU A 36 -5.71 12.77 -2.50
CA LEU A 36 -4.76 13.69 -1.83
C LEU A 36 -5.46 14.80 -1.07
N ALA A 37 -6.58 15.33 -1.57
CA ALA A 37 -7.34 16.40 -0.93
C ALA A 37 -7.81 16.06 0.51
N THR A 38 -8.09 14.80 0.81
CA THR A 38 -8.59 14.38 2.14
C THR A 38 -7.48 14.17 3.16
N LEU A 39 -6.22 14.08 2.72
CA LEU A 39 -5.06 13.88 3.60
C LEU A 39 -4.57 15.23 4.16
N ASN A 40 -4.98 15.58 5.37
CA ASN A 40 -4.67 16.89 5.95
C ASN A 40 -3.40 16.93 6.81
N SER A 41 -2.93 15.78 7.30
CA SER A 41 -1.72 15.67 8.11
C SER A 41 -0.52 15.14 7.31
N ALA A 42 0.68 15.64 7.62
CA ALA A 42 1.94 15.16 7.07
C ALA A 42 2.20 13.68 7.39
N SER A 43 1.85 13.23 8.61
CA SER A 43 1.99 11.82 9.01
C SER A 43 1.08 10.90 8.20
N SER A 44 -0.17 11.33 7.96
CA SER A 44 -1.12 10.60 7.11
C SER A 44 -0.63 10.49 5.67
N VAL A 45 0.00 11.54 5.12
CA VAL A 45 0.59 11.50 3.77
C VAL A 45 1.79 10.54 3.72
N LYS A 46 2.68 10.60 4.72
CA LYS A 46 3.86 9.72 4.81
C LYS A 46 3.49 8.24 4.88
N LYS A 47 2.39 7.88 5.57
CA LYS A 47 1.90 6.49 5.69
C LYS A 47 1.69 5.81 4.33
N TRP A 48 1.28 6.56 3.31
CA TRP A 48 0.95 5.99 1.99
C TRP A 48 2.13 5.93 1.03
N ILE A 49 3.24 6.60 1.32
CA ILE A 49 4.43 6.63 0.46
C ILE A 49 4.99 5.21 0.20
N PRO A 50 5.17 4.34 1.23
CA PRO A 50 5.65 2.98 1.00
C PRO A 50 4.73 2.14 0.10
N SER A 51 3.40 2.30 0.22
CA SER A 51 2.44 1.60 -0.64
C SER A 51 2.62 1.99 -2.12
N ILE A 52 2.81 3.27 -2.43
CA ILE A 52 3.06 3.72 -3.81
C ILE A 52 4.33 3.07 -4.36
N LYS A 53 5.40 3.05 -3.55
CA LYS A 53 6.68 2.45 -3.94
C LYS A 53 6.56 0.95 -4.20
N ASN A 54 5.88 0.23 -3.33
CA ASN A 54 5.67 -1.21 -3.47
C ASN A 54 4.86 -1.55 -4.74
N GLU A 55 3.85 -0.74 -5.07
CA GLU A 55 3.08 -0.92 -6.30
C GLU A 55 3.94 -0.65 -7.55
N ILE A 56 4.77 0.40 -7.54
CA ILE A 56 5.72 0.67 -8.63
C ILE A 56 6.70 -0.50 -8.79
N GLU A 57 7.27 -0.99 -7.70
CA GLU A 57 8.19 -2.12 -7.70
C GLU A 57 7.53 -3.39 -8.24
N TYR A 58 6.30 -3.68 -7.82
CA TYR A 58 5.52 -4.79 -8.34
C TYR A 58 5.36 -4.71 -9.86
N TYR A 59 4.89 -3.57 -10.39
CA TYR A 59 4.71 -3.43 -11.84
C TYR A 59 6.03 -3.46 -12.61
N LEU A 60 7.10 -2.94 -12.02
CA LEU A 60 8.45 -3.01 -12.61
C LEU A 60 8.91 -4.46 -12.72
N GLN A 61 8.77 -5.26 -11.66
CA GLN A 61 9.08 -6.68 -11.66
C GLN A 61 8.21 -7.44 -12.67
N GLN A 62 6.90 -7.17 -12.72
CA GLN A 62 6.00 -7.80 -13.68
C GLN A 62 6.35 -7.45 -15.14
N SER A 63 6.79 -6.23 -15.41
CA SER A 63 7.17 -5.81 -16.77
C SER A 63 8.42 -6.50 -17.32
N GLN A 64 9.25 -7.08 -16.45
CA GLN A 64 10.46 -7.82 -16.83
C GLN A 64 10.18 -9.29 -17.16
N LEU A 65 8.96 -9.79 -16.89
CA LEU A 65 8.63 -11.19 -17.13
C LEU A 65 8.40 -11.43 -18.63
N THR A 66 9.10 -12.42 -19.17
CA THR A 66 9.18 -12.71 -20.61
C THR A 66 7.91 -13.30 -21.21
N HIS A 67 7.01 -13.84 -20.38
CA HIS A 67 5.76 -14.46 -20.83
C HIS A 67 4.66 -13.46 -21.13
N TYR A 68 4.83 -12.18 -20.77
CA TYR A 68 3.83 -11.16 -21.05
C TYR A 68 3.96 -10.60 -22.47
N PRO A 69 2.83 -10.45 -23.20
CA PRO A 69 2.85 -9.80 -24.50
C PRO A 69 3.12 -8.29 -24.37
N GLU A 70 3.64 -7.66 -25.42
CA GLU A 70 4.01 -6.23 -25.42
C GLU A 70 2.83 -5.31 -25.02
N ARG A 71 1.59 -5.69 -25.36
CA ARG A 71 0.39 -4.97 -24.93
C ARG A 71 0.28 -4.90 -23.41
N LYS A 72 0.54 -6.02 -22.71
CA LYS A 72 0.50 -6.09 -21.25
C LYS A 72 1.66 -5.33 -20.61
N ILE A 73 2.84 -5.40 -21.23
CA ILE A 73 4.01 -4.61 -20.80
C ILE A 73 3.71 -3.11 -20.91
N SER A 74 3.02 -2.69 -21.98
CA SER A 74 2.58 -1.30 -22.16
C SER A 74 1.57 -0.86 -21.09
N GLU A 75 0.63 -1.72 -20.71
CA GLU A 75 -0.27 -1.47 -19.58
C GLU A 75 0.51 -1.25 -18.28
N PHE A 76 1.50 -2.11 -17.98
CA PHE A 76 2.34 -1.94 -16.79
C PHE A 76 3.11 -0.62 -16.81
N LYS A 77 3.68 -0.23 -17.96
CA LYS A 77 4.36 1.06 -18.12
C LYS A 77 3.41 2.24 -17.84
N LEU A 78 2.18 2.19 -18.35
CA LEU A 78 1.16 3.21 -18.08
C LEU A 78 0.79 3.28 -16.60
N HIS A 79 0.66 2.13 -15.94
CA HIS A 79 0.42 2.08 -14.49
C HIS A 79 1.58 2.67 -13.68
N ILE A 80 2.83 2.35 -14.05
CA ILE A 80 4.03 2.93 -13.43
C ILE A 80 4.01 4.46 -13.59
N GLU A 81 3.76 4.98 -14.79
CA GLU A 81 3.73 6.44 -15.03
C GLU A 81 2.65 7.14 -14.19
N ALA A 82 1.47 6.54 -14.06
CA ALA A 82 0.41 7.07 -13.22
C ALA A 82 0.82 7.09 -11.73
N LEU A 83 1.41 6.01 -11.25
CA LEU A 83 1.90 5.89 -9.86
C LEU A 83 3.05 6.86 -9.58
N GLU A 84 3.94 7.11 -10.54
CA GLU A 84 5.00 8.11 -10.38
C GLU A 84 4.45 9.53 -10.27
N LYS A 85 3.45 9.88 -11.08
CA LYS A 85 2.76 11.18 -10.98
C LYS A 85 2.08 11.33 -9.63
N GLU A 86 1.48 10.26 -9.13
CA GLU A 86 0.89 10.23 -7.81
C GLU A 86 1.93 10.40 -6.71
N TYR A 87 3.03 9.62 -6.74
CA TYR A 87 4.16 9.76 -5.83
C TYR A 87 4.68 11.20 -5.76
N LYS A 88 4.95 11.80 -6.93
CA LYS A 88 5.39 13.20 -7.03
C LYS A 88 4.38 14.16 -6.39
N SER A 89 3.08 13.90 -6.54
CA SER A 89 2.02 14.71 -5.94
C SER A 89 1.98 14.57 -4.41
N PHE A 90 2.15 13.36 -3.88
CA PHE A 90 2.26 13.10 -2.44
C PHE A 90 3.49 13.80 -1.84
N ILE A 91 4.65 13.70 -2.49
CA ILE A 91 5.88 14.40 -2.05
C ILE A 91 5.70 15.92 -2.10
N ARG A 92 5.12 16.47 -3.16
CA ARG A 92 4.81 17.92 -3.24
C ARG A 92 3.88 18.36 -2.12
N LYS A 93 2.87 17.55 -1.78
CA LYS A 93 1.96 17.87 -0.68
C LYS A 93 2.68 17.84 0.67
N LEU A 94 3.57 16.86 0.87
CA LEU A 94 4.39 16.78 2.08
C LEU A 94 5.31 18.00 2.23
N LEU A 95 5.96 18.43 1.14
CA LEU A 95 6.82 19.61 1.11
C LEU A 95 6.05 20.91 1.39
N LYS A 96 4.81 21.01 0.90
CA LYS A 96 3.92 22.17 1.11
C LYS A 96 3.34 22.25 2.53
N ASN A 97 3.33 21.15 3.29
CA ASN A 97 2.80 21.12 4.66
C ASN A 97 3.89 20.81 5.71
N PRO A 98 4.96 21.64 5.82
CA PRO A 98 6.06 21.37 6.73
C PRO A 98 5.76 21.94 8.13
N ARG A 99 4.85 21.33 8.90
CA ARG A 99 4.66 21.69 10.32
C ARG A 99 4.31 20.51 11.24
N ARG A 100 5.34 19.80 11.70
CA ARG A 100 5.97 19.85 13.04
C ARG A 100 6.94 18.66 13.12
N ARG A 101 8.05 18.84 13.84
CA ARG A 101 8.93 17.73 14.25
C ARG A 101 8.07 16.79 15.11
N ASP A 102 7.68 15.65 14.56
CA ASP A 102 7.23 14.52 15.38
C ASP A 102 8.50 13.93 15.99
N SER A 103 8.88 14.48 17.14
CA SER A 103 9.86 13.90 18.04
C SER A 103 9.19 12.73 18.76
N HIS A 104 9.28 11.53 18.18
CA HIS A 104 9.33 10.29 18.94
C HIS A 104 9.91 9.16 18.07
N GLU A 105 11.09 8.71 18.50
CA GLU A 105 11.62 7.35 18.38
C GLU A 105 11.92 6.81 16.98
N ASP A 106 13.19 6.97 16.57
CA ASP A 106 14.02 5.85 16.09
C ASP A 106 15.49 6.28 16.25
N SER A 107 15.95 6.27 17.51
CA SER A 107 17.36 6.51 17.89
C SER A 107 18.16 5.21 18.06
N SER A 108 17.68 4.08 17.53
CA SER A 108 18.31 2.80 17.84
C SER A 108 18.14 1.78 16.73
N GLU A 109 18.65 2.10 15.54
CA GLU A 109 19.09 1.13 14.53
C GLU A 109 19.87 1.95 13.48
N TRP A 110 21.03 1.47 13.02
CA TRP A 110 22.01 2.12 12.12
C TRP A 110 23.34 2.66 12.69
N CYS A 111 23.76 2.19 13.87
CA CYS A 111 25.18 2.01 14.14
C CYS A 111 25.39 0.63 14.78
N GLY A 112 25.94 -0.33 14.03
CA GLY A 112 26.39 -1.60 14.61
C GLY A 112 26.64 -2.72 13.61
N ALA A 113 27.82 -2.69 12.98
CA ALA A 113 28.79 -3.78 12.78
C ALA A 113 29.60 -3.56 11.50
#